data_AF-A0A4R5AEH3-F1
#
_entry.id   AF-A0A4R5AEH3-F1
#
_cell.length_a   1.000
_cell.length_b   1.000
_cell.length_c   1.000
_cell.angle_alpha   90.00
_cell.angle_beta   90.00
_cell.angle_gamma   90.00
#
_symmetry.space_group_name_H-M   'P 1'
#
loop_
_entity.id
_entity.type
_entity.pdbx_description
1 polymer ?
#
loop_
_entity_poly.entity_id
_entity_poly.type
_entity_poly.pdbx_seq_one_letter_code
_entity_poly.pdbx_strand_id
1 'polypeptide(L)'
;MSAAASSAMTIGLAFGRFPAVHPGRSTVAYVLAALVTSVLFFASLPAHEVSHAVVARRNGIEVEGITLWLFGGVAELEGEPRTPGADFRISVVGPLASVATAVVAAIVAVGLDAVRAARAFLGGDRRGDCGRCRLLGRYGCGQLVGLLVRP
;
A
#
# COMPACT_ATOMS: atom_id res chain seq x y z
N MET A 1 15.68 -1.22 13.95
CA MET A 1 15.59 -1.14 12.47
C MET A 1 16.42 0.04 12.00
N SER A 2 17.48 -0.16 11.20
CA SER A 2 18.39 0.93 10.83
C SER A 2 17.73 1.86 9.80
N ALA A 3 17.84 3.18 9.97
CA ALA A 3 17.33 4.17 9.01
C ALA A 3 17.86 3.95 7.58
N ALA A 4 18.98 3.24 7.44
CA ALA A 4 19.57 2.86 6.15
C ALA A 4 18.63 1.98 5.31
N ALA A 5 17.90 1.05 5.95
CA ALA A 5 16.98 0.14 5.28
C ALA A 5 15.81 0.83 4.58
N SER A 6 15.10 1.67 5.34
CA SER A 6 13.97 2.45 4.84
C SER A 6 14.41 3.48 3.81
N SER A 7 15.61 4.05 3.96
CA SER A 7 16.20 4.97 2.99
C SER A 7 16.54 4.26 1.67
N ALA A 8 17.17 3.08 1.71
CA ALA A 8 17.52 2.31 0.53
C ALA A 8 16.28 1.90 -0.28
N MET A 9 15.23 1.40 0.40
CA MET A 9 13.94 1.07 -0.24
C MET A 9 13.32 2.30 -0.91
N THR A 10 13.30 3.43 -0.20
CA THR A 10 12.74 4.69 -0.73
C THR A 10 13.49 5.16 -1.97
N ILE A 11 14.82 5.14 -1.94
CA ILE A 11 15.67 5.54 -3.08
C ILE A 11 15.44 4.61 -4.28
N GLY A 12 15.44 3.29 -4.06
CA GLY A 12 15.22 2.31 -5.13
C GLY A 12 13.84 2.42 -5.78
N LEU A 13 12.80 2.70 -5.00
CA LEU A 13 11.45 2.94 -5.51
C LEU A 13 11.37 4.26 -6.28
N ALA A 14 11.88 5.35 -5.70
CA ALA A 14 11.76 6.70 -6.26
C ALA A 14 12.53 6.87 -7.58
N PHE A 15 13.73 6.29 -7.68
CA PHE A 15 14.64 6.51 -8.81
C PHE A 15 14.81 5.28 -9.72
N GLY A 16 14.29 4.12 -9.31
CA GLY A 16 14.31 2.90 -10.12
C GLY A 16 12.93 2.47 -10.53
N ARG A 17 12.17 1.90 -9.58
CA ARG A 17 10.96 1.13 -9.91
C ARG A 17 9.79 1.97 -10.40
N PHE A 18 9.55 3.16 -9.83
CA PHE A 18 8.43 4.00 -10.23
C PHE A 18 8.62 4.72 -11.56
N PRO A 19 9.77 5.35 -11.85
CA PRO A 19 10.02 5.92 -13.18
C PRO A 19 9.91 4.87 -14.29
N ALA A 20 10.31 3.62 -14.02
CA ALA A 20 10.28 2.53 -14.99
C ALA A 20 8.85 2.08 -15.39
N VAL A 21 7.86 2.15 -14.49
CA VAL A 21 6.48 1.72 -14.81
C VAL A 21 5.48 2.85 -14.99
N HIS A 22 5.77 4.03 -14.47
CA HIS A 22 4.90 5.20 -14.59
C HIS A 22 5.68 6.39 -15.15
N PRO A 23 6.21 6.29 -16.38
CA PRO A 23 7.04 7.35 -16.96
C PRO A 23 6.28 8.68 -17.07
N GLY A 24 7.01 9.80 -17.00
CA GLY A 24 6.46 11.14 -17.20
C GLY A 24 5.89 11.84 -15.96
N ARG A 25 6.04 11.27 -14.75
CA ARG A 25 5.74 11.99 -13.49
C ARG A 25 6.95 12.76 -12.96
N SER A 26 6.69 13.76 -12.11
CA SER A 26 7.75 14.57 -11.48
C SER A 26 8.52 13.77 -10.43
N THR A 27 9.79 14.13 -10.21
CA THR A 27 10.64 13.51 -9.17
C THR A 27 10.01 13.58 -7.79
N VAL A 28 9.38 14.70 -7.44
CA VAL A 28 8.68 14.88 -6.16
C VAL A 28 7.56 13.85 -6.00
N ALA A 29 6.79 13.57 -7.07
CA ALA A 29 5.73 12.56 -7.01
C ALA A 29 6.28 11.16 -6.73
N TYR A 30 7.41 10.79 -7.35
CA TYR A 30 8.04 9.49 -7.09
C TYR A 30 8.60 9.39 -5.67
N VAL A 31 9.25 10.44 -5.16
CA VAL A 31 9.80 10.45 -3.79
C VAL A 31 8.68 10.31 -2.77
N LEU A 32 7.58 11.06 -2.92
CA LEU A 32 6.43 10.96 -2.01
C LEU A 32 5.78 9.57 -2.07
N ALA A 33 5.56 9.03 -3.26
CA ALA A 33 5.03 7.68 -3.41
C ALA A 33 5.96 6.63 -2.76
N ALA A 34 7.27 6.81 -2.88
CA ALA A 34 8.27 5.88 -2.36
C ALA A 34 8.32 5.93 -0.83
N LEU A 35 8.26 7.12 -0.24
CA LEU A 35 8.18 7.30 1.20
C LEU A 35 6.94 6.61 1.78
N VAL A 36 5.77 6.86 1.20
CA VAL A 36 4.51 6.23 1.63
C VAL A 36 4.60 4.71 1.51
N THR A 37 5.09 4.21 0.38
CA THR A 37 5.23 2.76 0.13
C THR A 37 6.20 2.12 1.13
N SER A 38 7.38 2.71 1.35
CA SER A 38 8.35 2.23 2.32
C SER A 38 7.76 2.19 3.73
N VAL A 39 7.09 3.26 4.17
CA VAL A 39 6.48 3.31 5.50
C VAL A 39 5.41 2.22 5.66
N LEU A 40 4.52 2.06 4.69
CA LEU A 40 3.49 1.02 4.72
C LEU A 40 4.09 -0.39 4.73
N PHE A 41 5.12 -0.62 3.92
CA PHE A 41 5.84 -1.89 3.89
C PHE A 41 6.46 -2.22 5.25
N PHE A 42 7.23 -1.29 5.82
CA PHE A 42 7.87 -1.50 7.12
C PHE A 42 6.89 -1.54 8.28
N ALA A 43 5.70 -0.93 8.16
CA ALA A 43 4.61 -1.09 9.13
C ALA A 43 3.90 -2.45 9.00
N SER A 44 3.87 -3.04 7.81
CA SER A 44 3.26 -4.35 7.59
C SER A 44 4.04 -5.50 8.21
N LEU A 45 5.37 -5.38 8.34
CA LEU A 45 6.24 -6.40 8.95
C LEU A 45 5.93 -6.62 10.45
N PRO A 46 5.94 -5.60 11.33
CA PRO A 46 5.55 -5.81 12.72
C PRO A 46 4.09 -6.23 12.84
N ALA A 47 3.19 -5.72 11.98
CA ALA A 47 1.79 -6.18 11.98
C ALA A 47 1.68 -7.70 11.67
N HIS A 48 2.51 -8.20 10.76
CA HIS A 48 2.63 -9.62 10.43
C HIS A 48 3.08 -10.43 11.66
N GLU A 49 4.23 -10.09 12.24
CA GLU A 49 4.80 -10.87 13.35
C GLU A 49 3.98 -10.76 14.64
N VAL A 50 3.43 -9.59 14.94
CA VAL A 50 2.55 -9.40 16.11
C VAL A 50 1.29 -10.25 15.95
N SER A 51 0.77 -10.43 14.74
CA SER A 51 -0.40 -11.28 14.55
C SER A 51 -0.12 -12.75 14.88
N HIS A 52 1.07 -13.27 14.52
CA HIS A 52 1.53 -14.61 14.92
C HIS A 52 1.59 -14.72 16.44
N ALA A 53 2.27 -13.77 17.10
CA ALA A 53 2.41 -13.74 18.55
C ALA A 53 1.05 -13.65 19.28
N VAL A 54 0.12 -12.82 18.79
CA VAL A 54 -1.22 -12.68 19.36
C VAL A 54 -2.00 -13.99 19.26
N VAL A 55 -1.94 -14.69 18.13
CA VAL A 55 -2.62 -15.98 17.97
C VAL A 55 -1.93 -17.08 18.76
N ALA A 56 -0.59 -17.09 18.84
CA ALA A 56 0.16 -18.03 19.67
C ALA A 56 -0.25 -17.91 21.15
N ARG A 57 -0.28 -16.69 21.70
CA ARG A 57 -0.74 -16.42 23.08
C ARG A 57 -2.18 -16.86 23.32
N ARG A 58 -3.06 -16.70 22.33
CA ARG A 58 -4.46 -17.17 22.42
C ARG A 58 -4.60 -18.69 22.41
N ASN A 59 -3.61 -19.40 21.88
CA ASN A 59 -3.55 -20.87 21.92
C ASN A 59 -2.72 -21.39 23.12
N GLY A 60 -2.34 -20.52 24.06
CA GLY A 60 -1.64 -20.90 25.28
C GLY A 60 -0.13 -21.12 25.10
N ILE A 61 0.46 -20.57 24.05
CA ILE A 61 1.91 -20.60 23.80
C ILE A 61 2.51 -19.28 24.30
N GLU A 62 3.60 -19.37 25.06
CA GLU A 62 4.30 -18.21 25.61
C GLU A 62 5.21 -17.58 24.53
N VAL A 63 5.34 -16.25 24.54
CA VAL A 63 6.09 -15.48 23.53
C VAL A 63 7.15 -14.66 24.27
N GLU A 64 8.42 -15.01 24.11
CA GLU A 64 9.56 -14.34 24.74
C GLU A 64 9.82 -12.97 24.14
N GLY A 65 9.71 -12.88 22.81
CA GLY A 65 10.10 -11.67 22.09
C GLY A 65 9.71 -11.67 20.63
N ILE A 66 9.81 -10.50 20.01
CA ILE A 66 9.67 -10.33 18.57
C ILE A 66 10.93 -9.62 18.08
N THR A 67 11.77 -10.35 17.36
CA THR A 67 13.01 -9.81 16.80
C THR A 67 12.76 -9.40 15.35
N LEU A 68 12.85 -8.10 15.05
CA LEU A 68 12.62 -7.54 13.71
C LEU A 68 13.94 -7.27 12.97
N TRP A 69 14.11 -7.92 11.82
CA TRP A 69 15.21 -7.78 10.88
C TRP A 69 14.78 -7.08 9.58
N LEU A 70 15.74 -6.84 8.69
CA LEU A 70 15.51 -6.17 7.40
C LEU A 70 14.59 -6.97 6.45
N PHE A 71 14.65 -8.30 6.51
CA PHE A 71 13.91 -9.20 5.62
C PHE A 71 12.66 -9.81 6.26
N GLY A 72 12.32 -9.44 7.50
CA GLY A 72 11.20 -10.02 8.26
C GLY A 72 11.45 -9.92 9.76
N GLY A 73 10.58 -10.51 10.58
CA GLY A 73 10.90 -10.76 11.98
C GLY A 73 10.72 -12.22 12.32
N VAL A 74 11.15 -12.59 13.53
CA VAL A 74 10.86 -13.90 14.10
C VAL A 74 10.26 -13.64 15.47
N ALA A 75 9.08 -14.20 15.71
CA ALA A 75 8.51 -14.30 17.05
C ALA A 75 9.17 -15.51 17.74
N GLU A 76 9.83 -15.26 18.85
CA GLU A 76 10.43 -16.29 19.69
C GLU A 76 9.32 -16.87 20.59
N LEU A 77 8.99 -18.15 20.36
CA LEU A 77 7.93 -18.87 21.05
C LEU A 77 8.53 -19.88 22.03
N GLU A 78 8.09 -19.85 23.28
CA GLU A 78 8.42 -20.87 24.28
C GLU A 78 7.45 -22.06 24.13
N GLY A 79 7.79 -22.94 23.18
CA GLY A 79 7.14 -24.24 22.98
C GLY A 79 6.34 -24.40 21.67
N GLU A 80 5.97 -25.65 21.39
CA GLU A 80 5.27 -26.03 20.15
C GLU A 80 3.73 -26.02 20.27
N PRO A 81 3.01 -25.75 19.17
CA PRO A 81 1.56 -25.91 19.11
C PRO A 81 1.12 -27.34 19.45
N ARG A 82 0.23 -27.49 20.44
CA ARG A 82 -0.28 -28.80 20.89
C ARG A 82 -1.24 -29.48 19.92
N THR A 83 -1.75 -28.75 18.92
CA THR A 83 -2.71 -29.27 17.93
C THR A 83 -2.41 -28.76 16.53
N PRO A 84 -2.67 -29.56 15.46
CA PRO A 84 -2.50 -29.11 14.08
C PRO A 84 -3.36 -27.88 13.73
N GLY A 85 -4.53 -27.75 14.36
CA GLY A 85 -5.40 -26.60 14.17
C GLY A 85 -4.84 -25.30 14.75
N ALA A 86 -4.11 -25.38 15.88
CA ALA A 86 -3.42 -24.23 16.44
C ALA A 86 -2.26 -23.79 15.54
N ASP A 87 -1.45 -24.76 15.08
CA ASP A 87 -0.32 -24.52 14.18
C ASP A 87 -0.78 -23.81 12.89
N PHE A 88 -1.79 -24.36 12.20
CA PHE A 88 -2.33 -23.76 10.98
C PHE A 88 -2.82 -22.32 11.18
N ARG A 89 -3.54 -22.04 12.29
CA ARG A 89 -4.05 -20.70 12.59
C ARG A 89 -2.92 -19.70 12.84
N ILE A 90 -1.87 -20.13 13.53
CA ILE A 90 -0.69 -19.31 13.77
C ILE A 90 -0.03 -19.04 12.42
N SER A 91 0.33 -20.05 11.63
CA SER A 91 1.04 -19.82 10.37
C SER A 91 0.27 -18.94 9.36
N VAL A 92 -1.07 -19.01 9.32
CA VAL A 92 -1.88 -18.27 8.35
C VAL A 92 -2.20 -16.83 8.76
N VAL A 93 -2.19 -16.49 10.06
CA VAL A 93 -2.63 -15.17 10.52
C VAL A 93 -1.68 -14.05 10.06
N GLY A 94 -0.37 -14.29 10.05
CA GLY A 94 0.62 -13.35 9.51
C GLY A 94 0.34 -12.95 8.07
N PRO A 95 0.29 -13.92 7.12
CA PRO A 95 -0.09 -13.64 5.74
C PRO A 95 -1.42 -12.90 5.61
N LEU A 96 -2.44 -13.27 6.40
CA LEU A 96 -3.73 -12.57 6.39
C LEU A 96 -3.61 -11.11 6.86
N ALA A 97 -2.81 -10.83 7.89
CA ALA A 97 -2.55 -9.47 8.36
C ALA A 97 -1.84 -8.62 7.28
N SER A 98 -0.89 -9.21 6.54
CA SER A 98 -0.22 -8.55 5.41
C SER A 98 -1.20 -8.26 4.27
N VAL A 99 -2.06 -9.22 3.91
CA VAL A 99 -3.10 -9.02 2.88
C VAL A 99 -4.10 -7.94 3.32
N ALA A 100 -4.53 -7.96 4.57
CA ALA A 100 -5.41 -6.91 5.12
C ALA A 100 -4.77 -5.52 5.00
N THR A 101 -3.47 -5.40 5.32
CA THR A 101 -2.72 -4.15 5.16
C THR A 101 -2.69 -3.70 3.69
N ALA A 102 -2.46 -4.62 2.76
CA ALA A 102 -2.48 -4.32 1.32
C ALA A 102 -3.86 -3.87 0.83
N VAL A 103 -4.94 -4.54 1.27
CA VAL A 103 -6.32 -4.18 0.93
C VAL A 103 -6.68 -2.80 1.46
N VAL A 104 -6.33 -2.49 2.71
CA VAL A 104 -6.54 -1.16 3.29
C VAL A 104 -5.80 -0.09 2.49
N ALA A 105 -4.53 -0.32 2.15
CA ALA A 105 -3.75 0.60 1.32
C ALA A 105 -4.38 0.81 -0.06
N ALA A 106 -4.88 -0.25 -0.70
CA ALA A 106 -5.55 -0.19 -1.99
C ALA A 106 -6.87 0.60 -1.92
N ILE A 107 -7.70 0.36 -0.91
CA ILE A 107 -8.95 1.10 -0.67
C ILE A 107 -8.65 2.59 -0.49
N VAL A 108 -7.63 2.94 0.31
CA VAL A 108 -7.21 4.33 0.51
C VAL A 108 -6.76 4.95 -0.82
N ALA A 109 -5.97 4.25 -1.63
CA ALA A 109 -5.51 4.74 -2.92
C ALA A 109 -6.69 5.04 -3.87
N VAL A 110 -7.61 4.08 -4.03
CA VAL A 110 -8.81 4.25 -4.88
C VAL A 110 -9.71 5.36 -4.35
N GLY A 111 -9.90 5.45 -3.04
CA GLY A 111 -10.68 6.51 -2.41
C GLY A 111 -10.09 7.90 -2.65
N LEU A 112 -8.76 8.05 -2.59
CA LEU A 112 -8.10 9.32 -2.89
C LEU A 112 -8.27 9.73 -4.36
N ASP A 113 -8.22 8.77 -5.29
CA ASP A 113 -8.47 9.05 -6.70
C ASP A 113 -9.92 9.44 -6.98
N ALA A 114 -10.88 8.78 -6.32
CA ALA A 114 -12.29 9.17 -6.37
C ALA A 114 -12.51 10.59 -5.83
N VAL A 115 -11.86 10.96 -4.71
CA VAL A 115 -11.93 12.31 -4.14
C VAL A 115 -11.29 13.35 -5.07
N ARG A 116 -10.16 13.03 -5.72
CA ARG A 116 -9.52 13.92 -6.72
C ARG A 116 -10.43 14.16 -7.91
N ALA A 117 -11.07 13.11 -8.44
CA ALA A 117 -12.01 13.20 -9.54
C ALA A 117 -13.26 14.04 -9.15
N ALA A 118 -13.82 13.79 -7.97
CA ALA A 118 -14.95 14.57 -7.45
C ALA A 118 -14.58 16.05 -7.25
N ARG A 119 -13.39 16.35 -6.73
CA ARG A 119 -12.89 17.73 -6.61
C ARG A 119 -12.67 18.41 -7.96
N ALA A 120 -12.23 17.69 -8.99
CA ALA A 120 -12.12 18.25 -10.33
C ALA A 120 -13.50 18.59 -10.93
N PHE A 121 -14.51 17.77 -10.67
CA PHE A 121 -15.89 18.01 -11.10
C PHE A 121 -16.54 19.18 -10.35
N LEU A 122 -16.38 19.24 -9.02
CA LEU A 122 -16.97 20.28 -8.16
C LEU A 122 -16.18 21.59 -8.21
N GLY A 123 -14.86 21.51 -8.39
CA GLY A 123 -13.95 22.64 -8.58
C GLY A 123 -13.93 23.16 -10.01
N GLY A 124 -14.85 22.67 -10.87
CA GLY A 124 -15.13 23.24 -12.17
C GLY A 124 -15.58 24.68 -12.03
N ASP A 125 -14.61 25.59 -12.11
CA ASP A 125 -14.81 26.98 -12.52
C ASP A 125 -15.67 26.97 -13.78
N ARG A 126 -16.90 27.48 -13.68
CA ARG A 126 -17.80 27.69 -14.83
C ARG A 126 -17.33 28.84 -15.72
N ARG A 127 -16.03 29.05 -15.92
CA ARG A 127 -15.51 29.99 -16.91
C ARG A 127 -15.08 29.20 -18.12
N GLY A 128 -15.92 29.29 -19.14
CA GLY A 128 -15.80 28.52 -20.36
C GLY A 128 -14.48 28.73 -21.08
N ASP A 129 -13.72 27.65 -21.22
CA ASP A 129 -12.83 27.48 -22.35
C ASP A 129 -13.43 26.45 -23.33
N CYS A 130 -14.55 26.86 -23.92
CA CYS A 130 -14.99 26.37 -25.22
C CYS A 130 -14.17 27.03 -26.37
N GLY A 131 -13.03 27.66 -26.07
CA GLY A 131 -12.13 28.30 -27.03
C GLY A 131 -11.04 27.37 -27.56
N ARG A 132 -10.68 26.32 -26.81
CA ARG A 132 -9.64 25.34 -27.21
C ARG A 132 -10.16 24.08 -27.90
N CYS A 133 -11.42 24.06 -28.33
CA CYS A 133 -11.99 22.98 -29.16
C CYS A 133 -11.79 23.18 -30.67
N ARG A 134 -11.13 24.27 -31.13
CA ARG A 134 -11.00 24.58 -32.58
C ARG A 134 -9.65 24.23 -33.21
N LEU A 135 -8.63 23.80 -32.46
CA LEU A 135 -7.27 23.58 -33.00
C LEU A 135 -6.72 22.15 -32.93
N LEU A 136 -7.39 21.21 -32.25
CA LEU A 136 -7.02 19.79 -32.27
C LEU A 136 -8.25 18.92 -32.51
N GLY A 137 -8.75 18.95 -33.74
CA GLY A 137 -9.69 17.96 -34.22
C GLY A 137 -9.03 16.59 -34.26
N ARG A 138 -9.33 15.72 -33.28
CA ARG A 138 -9.62 14.29 -33.53
C ARG A 138 -10.02 13.43 -32.34
N TYR A 139 -10.12 13.93 -31.10
CA TYR A 139 -10.76 13.16 -30.02
C TYR A 139 -11.58 14.09 -29.13
N GLY A 140 -12.90 13.93 -29.23
CA GLY A 140 -13.90 14.81 -28.65
C GLY A 140 -13.81 14.93 -27.13
N CYS A 141 -13.78 16.19 -26.69
CA CYS A 141 -13.99 16.63 -25.33
C CYS A 141 -15.45 16.30 -24.94
N GLY A 142 -15.67 15.22 -24.17
CA GLY A 142 -17.00 14.92 -23.60
C GLY A 142 -17.35 13.45 -23.36
N GLN A 143 -16.65 12.47 -23.95
CA GLN A 143 -17.12 11.08 -23.94
C GLN A 143 -16.35 10.10 -23.02
N LEU A 144 -15.34 10.57 -22.27
CA LEU A 144 -14.52 9.70 -21.40
C LEU A 144 -14.68 9.98 -19.89
N VAL A 145 -15.78 10.62 -19.50
CA VAL A 145 -16.18 10.76 -18.08
C VAL A 145 -17.12 9.62 -17.63
N GLY A 146 -17.47 8.66 -18.52
CA GLY A 146 -18.52 7.66 -18.26
C GLY A 146 -18.17 6.17 -18.34
N LEU A 147 -16.96 5.75 -18.75
CA LEU A 147 -16.75 4.33 -19.16
C LEU A 147 -15.85 3.46 -18.27
N LEU A 148 -15.30 3.95 -17.15
CA LEU A 148 -14.51 3.12 -16.22
C LEU A 148 -14.98 3.20 -14.75
N VAL A 149 -16.16 3.79 -14.54
CA VAL A 149 -17.04 3.58 -13.36
C VAL A 149 -18.32 2.90 -13.85
N ARG A 150 -18.17 1.77 -14.52
CA ARG A 150 -19.24 0.80 -14.78
C ARG A 150 -18.66 -0.56 -14.32
N PRO A 151 -19.42 -1.35 -13.54
CA PRO A 151 -18.92 -2.52 -12.82
C PRO A 151 -18.30 -3.56 -13.75
#